data_AF-A0A2K5PAN7-F1
#
_entry.id   AF-A0A2K5PAN7-F1
#
_cell.length_a   1.000
_cell.length_b   1.000
_cell.length_c   1.000
_cell.angle_alpha   90.00
_cell.angle_beta   90.00
_cell.angle_gamma   90.00
#
_symmetry.space_group_name_H-M   'P 1'
#
loop_
_entity.id
_entity.type
_entity.pdbx_description
1 polymer ?
#
loop_
_entity_poly.entity_id
_entity_poly.type
_entity_poly.pdbx_seq_one_letter_code
_entity_poly.pdbx_strand_id
1 'polypeptide(L)'
;MSLQMVTVSNNIALIQPGFSLMNFDGQVFFFGQKGWPKRSCPTGVFHLEVNRNHIKLKPTIFSKDSCYLPPLRYPATCTFKGSSESEKHQYIIHGGKTPNNELSDKIYVMSVVSKNNKKVTFRCTEKDLVGDVPEARYGHSINVVYSRGKSMGVLFGGRSYMPSTHRTTEKWNSVADCLPHVFLVDFEFGCATSYILPELQDGLSFHVSIAKNDTIYILGGHSLANNIRPANLYRIRVDLPLGSPAVNCTVLPGGISVSSAILTQINNDEFVIVGGYQLENQKRMICNIISLEENKIEIREMETPDWTPDIKHSKIWFGSNMGNGTVFLGIPGDNKQVVSEAFYFYTLKCAEDDMNEEQTTFTNSQTSTEDPGDSTPFEDSEEFCFSAEANSFDGDDEFDTYNEDDEEDESETGYWITCCPTCDVDINTWVPFYSTELNKPAMIYCSHGDGHWVHAQCMDLAERTLIHLSAGSNKYYCNEHVEIARALHTPQRVLPLKKPPMKSLHKKGSGKILTPAKKSFLRRLFD
;
A
#
# COMPACT_ATOMS: atom_id res chain seq x y z
N MET A 1 -9.02 29.29 8.83
CA MET A 1 -8.26 28.03 8.99
C MET A 1 -7.19 28.21 10.05
N SER A 2 -6.92 27.20 10.88
CA SER A 2 -5.94 27.30 11.98
C SER A 2 -4.87 26.22 11.85
N LEU A 3 -3.59 26.64 11.79
CA LEU A 3 -2.43 25.76 11.73
C LEU A 3 -1.76 25.69 13.11
N GLN A 4 -1.45 24.47 13.55
CA GLN A 4 -0.84 24.24 14.85
C GLN A 4 0.27 23.19 14.75
N MET A 5 1.46 23.50 15.27
CA MET A 5 2.53 22.51 15.40
C MET A 5 2.16 21.49 16.48
N VAL A 6 2.51 20.23 16.24
CA VAL A 6 2.22 19.12 17.17
C VAL A 6 3.47 18.31 17.45
N THR A 7 3.65 17.94 18.72
CA THR A 7 4.79 17.16 19.19
C THR A 7 4.41 15.70 19.26
N VAL A 8 5.21 14.82 18.67
CA VAL A 8 4.99 13.37 18.72
C VAL A 8 5.90 12.80 19.79
N SER A 9 5.31 12.31 20.88
CA SER A 9 6.07 11.85 22.05
C SER A 9 6.86 10.56 21.78
N ASN A 10 6.16 9.43 21.67
CA ASN A 10 6.76 8.12 21.44
C ASN A 10 6.41 7.65 20.03
N ASN A 11 7.32 6.91 19.39
CA ASN A 11 7.11 6.26 18.09
C ASN A 11 7.06 7.21 16.88
N ILE A 12 7.70 8.39 16.94
CA ILE A 12 7.82 9.30 15.78
C ILE A 12 8.42 8.61 14.55
N ALA A 13 9.36 7.68 14.78
CA ALA A 13 10.02 6.89 13.75
C ALA A 13 9.08 5.95 12.97
N LEU A 14 7.85 5.71 13.45
CA LEU A 14 6.84 4.93 12.74
C LEU A 14 6.14 5.73 11.64
N ILE A 15 6.12 7.06 11.72
CA ILE A 15 5.44 7.90 10.74
C ILE A 15 6.35 8.08 9.52
N GLN A 16 5.80 7.86 8.34
CA GLN A 16 6.50 7.94 7.05
C GLN A 16 5.57 8.44 5.95
N PRO A 17 6.06 9.06 4.88
CA PRO A 17 5.24 9.40 3.72
C PRO A 17 4.43 8.22 3.19
N GLY A 18 3.16 8.49 2.85
CA GLY A 18 2.22 7.49 2.35
C GLY A 18 1.43 6.73 3.41
N PHE A 19 1.48 7.15 4.69
CA PHE A 19 0.58 6.65 5.72
C PHE A 19 -0.89 6.98 5.43
N SER A 20 -1.81 6.27 6.08
CA SER A 20 -3.25 6.53 6.01
C SER A 20 -3.82 6.79 7.41
N LEU A 21 -4.78 7.71 7.49
CA LEU A 21 -5.59 7.92 8.69
C LEU A 21 -7.03 7.50 8.43
N MET A 22 -7.59 6.73 9.35
CA MET A 22 -8.96 6.23 9.30
C MET A 22 -9.74 6.78 10.49
N ASN A 23 -10.87 7.44 10.23
CA ASN A 23 -11.71 8.00 11.28
C ASN A 23 -12.90 7.07 11.53
N PHE A 24 -12.89 6.40 12.69
CA PHE A 24 -14.00 5.58 13.16
C PHE A 24 -14.69 6.29 14.33
N ASP A 25 -15.88 6.82 14.07
CA ASP A 25 -16.76 7.48 15.05
C ASP A 25 -16.03 8.58 15.85
N GLY A 26 -15.26 9.42 15.15
CA GLY A 26 -14.50 10.54 15.70
C GLY A 26 -13.13 10.18 16.28
N GLN A 27 -12.79 8.89 16.36
CA GLN A 27 -11.44 8.44 16.74
C GLN A 27 -10.59 8.19 15.50
N VAL A 28 -9.36 8.69 15.50
CA VAL A 28 -8.45 8.61 14.37
C VAL A 28 -7.47 7.46 14.58
N PHE A 29 -7.27 6.66 13.54
CA PHE A 29 -6.37 5.51 13.55
C PHE A 29 -5.32 5.63 12.46
N PHE A 30 -4.06 5.45 12.84
CA PHE A 30 -2.91 5.47 11.96
C PHE A 30 -2.59 4.07 11.43
N PHE A 31 -2.37 3.98 10.12
CA PHE A 31 -1.97 2.78 9.40
C PHE A 31 -0.88 3.09 8.36
N GLY A 32 -0.01 2.11 8.09
CA GLY A 32 1.13 2.28 7.18
C GLY A 32 2.41 2.70 7.88
N GLN A 33 2.69 2.12 9.06
CA GLN A 33 3.93 2.38 9.80
C GLN A 33 5.20 2.07 9.00
N LYS A 34 6.30 2.76 9.33
CA LYS A 34 7.64 2.46 8.81
C LYS A 34 8.10 1.07 9.26
N GLY A 35 8.55 0.27 8.30
CA GLY A 35 8.99 -1.11 8.54
C GLY A 35 7.84 -2.06 8.89
N TRP A 36 8.20 -3.32 9.15
CA TRP A 36 7.23 -4.34 9.57
C TRP A 36 6.71 -4.11 10.99
N PRO A 37 5.48 -4.57 11.33
CA PRO A 37 4.92 -4.47 12.67
C PRO A 37 5.85 -5.11 13.71
N LYS A 38 6.07 -4.41 14.84
CA LYS A 38 6.88 -4.89 15.96
C LYS A 38 6.01 -5.63 16.98
N ARG A 39 6.62 -6.41 17.89
CA ARG A 39 5.92 -7.10 18.99
C ARG A 39 5.05 -6.15 19.83
N SER A 40 5.48 -4.90 19.99
CA SER A 40 4.73 -3.86 20.71
C SER A 40 3.39 -3.48 20.07
N CYS A 41 3.25 -3.68 18.75
CA CYS A 41 2.00 -3.48 18.02
C CYS A 41 1.98 -4.38 16.76
N PRO A 42 1.63 -5.67 16.91
CA PRO A 42 1.73 -6.64 15.81
C PRO A 42 0.71 -6.37 14.70
N THR A 43 -0.33 -5.58 14.97
CA THR A 43 -1.33 -5.17 13.98
C THR A 43 -0.80 -4.10 13.02
N GLY A 44 0.22 -3.32 13.42
CA GLY A 44 0.68 -2.14 12.70
C GLY A 44 -0.36 -1.01 12.61
N VAL A 45 -1.43 -1.08 13.39
CA VAL A 45 -2.52 -0.09 13.45
C VAL A 45 -2.53 0.55 14.84
N PHE A 46 -2.59 1.88 14.88
CA PHE A 46 -2.47 2.64 16.12
C PHE A 46 -3.64 3.60 16.26
N HIS A 47 -4.15 3.77 17.47
CA HIS A 47 -5.01 4.88 17.80
C HIS A 47 -4.14 6.15 17.92
N LEU A 48 -4.43 7.14 17.09
CA LEU A 48 -3.78 8.44 17.06
C LEU A 48 -4.50 9.37 18.04
N GLU A 49 -4.00 9.43 19.28
CA GLU A 49 -4.56 10.29 20.30
C GLU A 49 -3.88 11.67 20.25
N VAL A 50 -4.69 12.73 20.10
CA VAL A 50 -4.22 14.11 20.12
C VAL A 50 -4.70 14.80 21.40
N ASN A 51 -3.77 15.15 22.29
CA ASN A 51 -4.05 15.80 23.56
C ASN A 51 -3.18 17.06 23.70
N ARG A 52 -3.79 18.26 23.74
CA ARG A 52 -3.06 19.54 23.90
C ARG A 52 -1.82 19.63 22.99
N ASN A 53 -2.01 19.34 21.69
CA ASN A 53 -0.97 19.34 20.65
C ASN A 53 0.10 18.25 20.77
N HIS A 54 -0.07 17.31 21.69
CA HIS A 54 0.78 16.15 21.80
C HIS A 54 0.10 14.95 21.17
N ILE A 55 0.82 14.29 20.27
CA ILE A 55 0.37 13.08 19.60
C ILE A 55 0.96 11.85 20.29
N LYS A 56 0.10 10.86 20.52
CA LYS A 56 0.45 9.54 21.02
C LYS A 56 -0.12 8.46 20.11
N LEU A 57 0.75 7.57 19.65
CA LEU A 57 0.36 6.36 18.93
C LEU A 57 0.17 5.23 19.93
N LYS A 58 -1.09 4.84 20.17
CA LYS A 58 -1.44 3.73 21.07
C LYS A 58 -1.72 2.46 20.26
N PRO A 59 -1.07 1.32 20.56
CA PRO A 59 -1.33 0.06 19.85
C PRO A 59 -2.81 -0.35 19.88
N THR A 60 -3.28 -0.93 18.77
CA THR A 60 -4.62 -1.51 18.67
C THR A 60 -4.56 -3.01 18.48
N ILE A 61 -5.67 -3.69 18.74
CA ILE A 61 -5.78 -5.14 18.66
C ILE A 61 -6.76 -5.58 17.59
N PHE A 62 -6.47 -6.72 16.98
CA PHE A 62 -7.35 -7.38 16.04
C PHE A 62 -8.15 -8.48 16.73
N SER A 63 -9.35 -8.71 16.22
CA SER A 63 -10.20 -9.84 16.58
C SER A 63 -9.61 -11.15 16.03
N LYS A 64 -9.98 -12.28 16.64
CA LYS A 64 -9.42 -13.60 16.31
C LYS A 64 -9.65 -14.04 14.86
N ASP A 65 -10.70 -13.53 14.23
CA ASP A 65 -11.09 -13.79 12.85
C ASP A 65 -10.51 -12.78 11.85
N SER A 66 -9.58 -11.92 12.29
CA SER A 66 -8.92 -10.97 11.40
C SER A 66 -7.73 -11.58 10.67
N CYS A 67 -7.51 -11.16 9.43
CA CYS A 67 -6.21 -11.27 8.79
C CYS A 67 -5.30 -10.11 9.24
N TYR A 68 -4.02 -10.39 9.43
CA TYR A 68 -3.02 -9.34 9.56
C TYR A 68 -2.67 -8.83 8.16
N LEU A 69 -2.68 -7.51 7.99
CA LEU A 69 -2.31 -6.84 6.75
C LEU A 69 -0.93 -6.20 6.89
N PRO A 70 -0.10 -6.18 5.83
CA PRO A 70 1.17 -5.47 5.86
C PRO A 70 0.92 -3.96 6.02
N PRO A 71 1.86 -3.20 6.60
CA PRO A 71 1.76 -1.74 6.60
C PRO A 71 2.00 -1.22 5.18
N LEU A 72 0.93 -0.73 4.55
CA LEU A 72 0.92 -0.30 3.16
C LEU A 72 1.18 1.22 3.08
N ARG A 73 2.09 1.62 2.19
CA ARG A 73 2.29 3.02 1.81
C ARG A 73 1.55 3.36 0.53
N TYR A 74 0.92 4.53 0.52
CA TYR A 74 0.10 5.02 -0.59
C TYR A 74 -0.99 4.03 -1.06
N PRO A 75 -1.69 3.32 -0.15
CA PRO A 75 -2.86 2.53 -0.55
C PRO A 75 -4.00 3.47 -0.95
N ALA A 76 -4.94 2.96 -1.74
CA ALA A 76 -6.22 3.64 -1.89
C ALA A 76 -7.12 3.27 -0.70
N THR A 77 -7.73 4.27 -0.08
CA THR A 77 -8.63 4.06 1.06
C THR A 77 -9.95 4.78 0.86
N CYS A 78 -11.04 4.18 1.31
CA CYS A 78 -12.33 4.85 1.36
C CYS A 78 -13.23 4.32 2.47
N THR A 79 -14.22 5.11 2.83
CA THR A 79 -15.28 4.71 3.76
C THR A 79 -16.36 3.93 3.02
N PHE A 80 -16.84 2.86 3.65
CA PHE A 80 -17.93 2.02 3.17
C PHE A 80 -18.99 1.88 4.27
N LYS A 81 -20.26 2.08 3.88
CA LYS A 81 -21.40 1.81 4.74
C LYS A 81 -21.99 0.47 4.33
N GLY A 82 -21.85 -0.54 5.18
CA GLY A 82 -22.40 -1.87 4.92
C GLY A 82 -23.93 -1.88 4.86
N SER A 83 -24.50 -2.89 4.21
CA SER A 83 -25.94 -3.04 3.95
C SER A 83 -26.77 -3.59 5.12
N SER A 84 -26.15 -4.04 6.22
CA SER A 84 -26.85 -4.59 7.39
C SER A 84 -27.27 -3.51 8.40
N GLU A 85 -28.44 -3.68 9.04
CA GLU A 85 -29.06 -2.78 10.03
C GLU A 85 -28.19 -2.32 11.21
N SER A 86 -27.01 -2.92 11.44
CA SER A 86 -25.99 -2.33 12.32
C SER A 86 -25.08 -1.42 11.51
N GLU A 87 -25.35 -0.12 11.54
CA GLU A 87 -24.60 0.99 10.92
C GLU A 87 -23.12 1.06 11.36
N LYS A 88 -22.31 0.07 11.00
CA LYS A 88 -20.88 0.08 11.31
C LYS A 88 -20.13 0.65 10.13
N HIS A 89 -19.55 1.83 10.30
CA HIS A 89 -18.58 2.39 9.36
C HIS A 89 -17.43 1.39 9.15
N GLN A 90 -17.13 1.11 7.89
CA GLN A 90 -16.00 0.28 7.48
C GLN A 90 -15.05 1.09 6.62
N TYR A 91 -13.80 0.68 6.57
CA TYR A 91 -12.81 1.20 5.65
C TYR A 91 -12.40 0.12 4.66
N ILE A 92 -12.36 0.48 3.39
CA ILE A 92 -11.76 -0.34 2.33
C ILE A 92 -10.34 0.15 2.12
N ILE A 93 -9.40 -0.78 2.04
CA ILE A 93 -7.99 -0.52 1.76
C ILE A 93 -7.59 -1.40 0.57
N HIS A 94 -7.12 -0.80 -0.52
CA HIS A 94 -6.67 -1.53 -1.70
C HIS A 94 -5.26 -1.13 -2.08
N GLY A 95 -4.44 -2.13 -2.39
CA GLY A 95 -3.09 -1.96 -2.94
C GLY A 95 -2.11 -1.21 -2.03
N GLY A 96 -1.19 -0.47 -2.61
CA GLY A 96 -0.10 0.20 -1.90
C GLY A 96 1.20 -0.62 -1.87
N LYS A 97 2.27 0.03 -1.42
CA LYS A 97 3.62 -0.54 -1.28
C LYS A 97 3.81 -1.18 0.09
N THR A 98 4.23 -2.44 0.15
CA THR A 98 4.65 -3.11 1.39
C THR A 98 5.99 -2.56 1.89
N PRO A 99 6.44 -2.92 3.11
CA PRO A 99 7.78 -2.56 3.58
C PRO A 99 8.92 -3.09 2.69
N ASN A 100 8.68 -4.17 1.96
CA ASN A 100 9.63 -4.76 1.01
C ASN A 100 9.57 -4.10 -0.38
N ASN A 101 8.82 -2.99 -0.53
CA ASN A 101 8.53 -2.36 -1.82
C ASN A 101 7.79 -3.27 -2.81
N GLU A 102 7.10 -4.30 -2.35
CA GLU A 102 6.18 -5.05 -3.23
C GLU A 102 4.87 -4.28 -3.35
N LEU A 103 4.19 -4.40 -4.48
CA LEU A 103 2.85 -3.84 -4.63
C LEU A 103 1.83 -4.89 -4.25
N SER A 104 0.88 -4.50 -3.40
CA SER A 104 -0.28 -5.33 -3.13
C SER A 104 -1.34 -5.12 -4.22
N ASP A 105 -2.00 -6.21 -4.62
CA ASP A 105 -3.25 -6.24 -5.39
C ASP A 105 -4.45 -6.60 -4.50
N LYS A 106 -4.21 -6.83 -3.21
CA LYS A 106 -5.21 -7.26 -2.26
C LYS A 106 -6.11 -6.11 -1.83
N ILE A 107 -7.31 -6.48 -1.43
CA ILE A 107 -8.28 -5.57 -0.83
C ILE A 107 -8.66 -6.06 0.56
N TYR A 108 -8.64 -5.13 1.51
CA TYR A 108 -8.94 -5.37 2.91
C TYR A 108 -10.14 -4.52 3.33
N VAL A 109 -11.00 -5.12 4.15
CA VAL A 109 -12.13 -4.44 4.79
C VAL A 109 -11.86 -4.37 6.28
N MET A 110 -11.68 -3.16 6.80
CA MET A 110 -11.43 -2.90 8.21
C MET A 110 -12.70 -2.36 8.87
N SER A 111 -13.11 -2.97 9.98
CA SER A 111 -14.33 -2.60 10.72
C SER A 111 -14.11 -2.67 12.22
N VAL A 112 -14.90 -1.90 13.00
CA VAL A 112 -14.86 -1.96 14.46
C VAL A 112 -15.77 -3.07 14.97
N VAL A 113 -15.21 -4.01 15.73
CA VAL A 113 -15.97 -5.11 16.35
C VAL A 113 -16.49 -4.69 17.72
N SER A 114 -15.60 -4.17 18.57
CA SER A 114 -15.91 -3.78 19.94
C SER A 114 -15.12 -2.55 20.38
N LYS A 115 -15.70 -1.81 21.31
CA LYS A 115 -15.10 -0.63 21.95
C LYS A 115 -15.29 -0.78 23.46
N ASN A 116 -14.25 -1.24 24.15
CA ASN A 116 -14.24 -1.43 25.61
C ASN A 116 -13.21 -0.49 26.23
N ASN A 117 -13.62 0.37 27.17
CA ASN A 117 -12.71 1.26 27.91
C ASN A 117 -11.69 2.01 27.03
N LYS A 118 -12.15 2.61 25.92
CA LYS A 118 -11.34 3.30 24.88
C LYS A 118 -10.34 2.41 24.11
N LYS A 119 -10.27 1.10 24.37
CA LYS A 119 -9.59 0.14 23.51
C LYS A 119 -10.54 -0.32 22.42
N VAL A 120 -10.13 -0.11 21.17
CA VAL A 120 -10.89 -0.52 19.99
C VAL A 120 -10.31 -1.83 19.46
N THR A 121 -11.18 -2.80 19.21
CA THR A 121 -10.83 -4.06 18.56
C THR A 121 -11.32 -4.03 17.12
N PHE A 122 -10.40 -4.19 16.18
CA PHE A 122 -10.72 -4.21 14.75
C PHE A 122 -10.97 -5.63 14.25
N ARG A 123 -11.76 -5.72 13.18
CA ARG A 123 -11.80 -6.87 12.27
C ARG A 123 -11.28 -6.41 10.92
N CYS A 124 -10.20 -7.05 10.48
CA CYS A 124 -9.67 -6.89 9.13
C CYS A 124 -9.96 -8.17 8.35
N THR A 125 -10.67 -8.08 7.22
CA THR A 125 -10.91 -9.22 6.33
C THR A 125 -10.34 -8.92 4.96
N GLU A 126 -9.47 -9.80 4.47
CA GLU A 126 -9.06 -9.85 3.08
C GLU A 126 -10.26 -10.34 2.24
N LYS A 127 -10.53 -9.67 1.12
CA LYS A 127 -11.52 -10.11 0.15
C LYS A 127 -10.79 -10.50 -1.13
N ASP A 128 -11.04 -11.71 -1.60
CA ASP A 128 -10.54 -12.15 -2.90
C ASP A 128 -11.33 -11.46 -4.01
N LEU A 129 -10.59 -10.97 -5.02
CA LEU A 129 -11.18 -10.38 -6.22
C LEU A 129 -11.11 -11.37 -7.38
N VAL A 130 -12.18 -11.41 -8.18
CA VAL A 130 -12.31 -12.26 -9.37
C VAL A 130 -12.84 -11.45 -10.56
N GLY A 131 -12.58 -11.92 -11.78
CA GLY A 131 -12.95 -11.21 -13.01
C GLY A 131 -11.80 -10.33 -13.51
N ASP A 132 -12.09 -9.09 -13.88
CA ASP A 132 -11.10 -8.13 -14.37
C ASP A 132 -10.37 -7.48 -13.19
N VAL A 133 -9.57 -8.26 -12.47
CA VAL A 133 -8.86 -7.77 -11.27
C VAL A 133 -7.83 -6.71 -11.68
N PRO A 134 -7.83 -5.52 -11.05
CA PRO A 134 -6.80 -4.52 -11.31
C PRO A 134 -5.42 -5.04 -10.88
N GLU A 135 -4.39 -4.76 -11.69
CA GLU A 135 -3.02 -5.08 -11.27
C GLU A 135 -2.61 -4.37 -9.97
N ALA A 136 -1.61 -4.95 -9.30
CA ALA A 136 -1.02 -4.39 -8.08
C ALA A 136 -0.49 -2.96 -8.32
N ARG A 137 -0.93 -2.02 -7.48
CA ARG A 137 -0.72 -0.59 -7.72
C ARG A 137 -0.72 0.24 -6.45
N TYR A 138 -0.19 1.46 -6.52
CA TYR A 138 -0.21 2.46 -5.45
C TYR A 138 -0.51 3.86 -6.00
N GLY A 139 -0.92 4.78 -5.14
CA GLY A 139 -1.25 6.15 -5.55
C GLY A 139 -2.51 6.25 -6.44
N HIS A 140 -3.32 5.19 -6.50
CA HIS A 140 -4.64 5.21 -7.12
C HIS A 140 -5.71 5.67 -6.13
N SER A 141 -6.94 5.82 -6.61
CA SER A 141 -8.10 6.04 -5.75
C SER A 141 -9.06 4.86 -5.77
N ILE A 142 -9.80 4.72 -4.67
CA ILE A 142 -10.98 3.87 -4.57
C ILE A 142 -12.07 4.67 -3.87
N ASN A 143 -13.31 4.58 -4.35
CA ASN A 143 -14.46 5.20 -3.74
C ASN A 143 -15.68 4.28 -3.84
N VAL A 144 -16.71 4.53 -3.02
CA VAL A 144 -17.97 3.80 -3.11
C VAL A 144 -19.04 4.71 -3.69
N VAL A 145 -19.74 4.24 -4.70
CA VAL A 145 -20.93 4.89 -5.26
C VAL A 145 -22.18 4.13 -4.85
N TYR A 146 -23.28 4.85 -4.72
CA TYR A 146 -24.60 4.33 -4.39
C TYR A 146 -25.58 4.71 -5.50
N SER A 147 -26.16 3.70 -6.14
CA SER A 147 -27.10 3.89 -7.25
C SER A 147 -28.24 2.89 -7.14
N ARG A 148 -29.48 3.37 -7.18
CA ARG A 148 -30.71 2.55 -7.10
C ARG A 148 -30.74 1.57 -5.92
N GLY A 149 -30.23 1.99 -4.76
CA GLY A 149 -30.16 1.17 -3.54
C GLY A 149 -29.06 0.12 -3.52
N LYS A 150 -28.19 0.08 -4.54
CA LYS A 150 -26.99 -0.76 -4.60
C LYS A 150 -25.73 0.06 -4.37
N SER A 151 -24.69 -0.56 -3.84
CA SER A 151 -23.36 0.03 -3.70
C SER A 151 -22.35 -0.66 -4.61
N MET A 152 -21.38 0.09 -5.13
CA MET A 152 -20.29 -0.45 -5.94
C MET A 152 -19.00 0.30 -5.62
N GLY A 153 -17.89 -0.43 -5.48
CA GLY A 153 -16.56 0.17 -5.42
C GLY A 153 -16.14 0.63 -6.81
N VAL A 154 -15.48 1.78 -6.91
CA VAL A 154 -14.93 2.31 -8.14
C VAL A 154 -13.46 2.62 -7.91
N LEU A 155 -12.59 1.96 -8.68
CA LEU A 155 -11.14 2.11 -8.60
C LEU A 155 -10.60 2.72 -9.89
N PHE A 156 -9.68 3.67 -9.76
CA PHE A 156 -9.10 4.37 -10.90
C PHE A 156 -7.65 4.82 -10.65
N GLY A 157 -6.82 4.71 -11.70
CA GLY A 157 -5.47 5.26 -11.77
C GLY A 157 -4.41 4.47 -10.99
N GLY A 158 -3.35 5.19 -10.60
CA GLY A 158 -2.20 4.71 -9.84
C GLY A 158 -1.02 4.27 -10.69
N ARG A 159 0.06 3.93 -9.99
CA ARG A 159 1.31 3.43 -10.57
C ARG A 159 1.52 1.97 -10.24
N SER A 160 2.14 1.27 -11.18
CA SER A 160 2.62 -0.10 -11.01
C SER A 160 4.09 -0.18 -11.43
N TYR A 161 4.78 -1.24 -11.01
CA TYR A 161 6.12 -1.52 -11.54
C TYR A 161 6.02 -1.87 -13.02
N MET A 162 7.09 -1.56 -13.76
CA MET A 162 7.20 -2.00 -15.15
C MET A 162 6.94 -3.51 -15.26
N PRO A 163 6.22 -3.98 -16.31
CA PRO A 163 5.93 -5.39 -16.49
C PRO A 163 7.19 -6.25 -16.46
N SER A 164 7.08 -7.49 -15.99
CA SER A 164 8.22 -8.40 -15.80
C SER A 164 9.06 -8.62 -17.07
N THR A 165 8.45 -8.52 -18.26
CA THR A 165 9.12 -8.63 -19.56
C THR A 165 10.02 -7.43 -19.89
N HIS A 166 9.80 -6.29 -19.25
CA HIS A 166 10.57 -5.04 -19.44
C HIS A 166 11.43 -4.68 -18.22
N ARG A 167 11.33 -5.42 -17.12
CA ARG A 167 12.04 -5.13 -15.88
C ARG A 167 13.45 -5.75 -15.90
N THR A 168 14.46 -4.91 -15.75
CA THR A 168 15.85 -5.32 -15.54
C THR A 168 16.25 -5.06 -14.08
N THR A 169 17.39 -5.59 -13.65
CA THR A 169 17.95 -5.29 -12.31
C THR A 169 18.28 -3.80 -12.16
N GLU A 170 18.72 -3.14 -13.23
CA GLU A 170 19.01 -1.69 -13.25
C GLU A 170 17.75 -0.82 -13.15
N LYS A 171 16.62 -1.31 -13.66
CA LYS A 171 15.32 -0.60 -13.69
C LYS A 171 14.29 -1.29 -12.81
N TRP A 172 14.74 -1.96 -11.75
CA TRP A 172 13.88 -2.82 -10.94
C TRP A 172 12.76 -2.02 -10.25
N ASN A 173 13.08 -0.81 -9.80
CA ASN A 173 12.15 0.07 -9.12
C ASN A 173 11.41 1.02 -10.07
N SER A 174 11.68 0.96 -11.38
CA SER A 174 11.01 1.83 -12.35
C SER A 174 9.52 1.52 -12.42
N VAL A 175 8.72 2.58 -12.37
CA VAL A 175 7.26 2.53 -12.37
C VAL A 175 6.68 3.16 -13.63
N ALA A 176 5.46 2.78 -13.97
CA ALA A 176 4.63 3.41 -14.99
C ALA A 176 3.26 3.72 -14.38
N ASP A 177 2.54 4.70 -14.93
CA ASP A 177 1.12 4.81 -14.62
C ASP A 177 0.38 3.61 -15.20
N CYS A 178 -0.59 3.12 -14.44
CA CYS A 178 -1.50 2.07 -14.87
C CYS A 178 -2.35 2.58 -16.05
N LEU A 179 -2.84 1.64 -16.88
CA LEU A 179 -3.82 1.96 -17.91
C LEU A 179 -5.04 2.68 -17.28
N PRO A 180 -5.60 3.70 -17.94
CA PRO A 180 -6.67 4.55 -17.40
C PRO A 180 -8.05 3.87 -17.45
N HIS A 181 -8.11 2.61 -17.02
CA HIS A 181 -9.36 1.86 -16.88
C HIS A 181 -10.03 2.20 -15.55
N VAL A 182 -11.37 2.24 -15.59
CA VAL A 182 -12.20 2.32 -14.40
C VAL A 182 -12.65 0.92 -14.03
N PHE A 183 -12.39 0.50 -12.79
CA PHE A 183 -12.80 -0.81 -12.30
C PHE A 183 -14.01 -0.65 -11.39
N LEU A 184 -15.08 -1.39 -11.67
CA LEU A 184 -16.18 -1.57 -10.73
C LEU A 184 -15.94 -2.84 -9.92
N VAL A 185 -15.99 -2.72 -8.59
CA VAL A 185 -15.72 -3.81 -7.64
C VAL A 185 -16.93 -4.00 -6.73
N ASP A 186 -17.54 -5.18 -6.82
CA ASP A 186 -18.59 -5.59 -5.90
C ASP A 186 -17.97 -6.22 -4.64
N PHE A 187 -18.12 -5.58 -3.47
CA PHE A 187 -17.53 -6.08 -2.22
C PHE A 187 -18.30 -7.24 -1.56
N GLU A 188 -19.53 -7.49 -1.99
CA GLU A 188 -20.33 -8.62 -1.52
C GLU A 188 -19.82 -9.91 -2.18
N PHE A 189 -19.63 -9.89 -3.50
CA PHE A 189 -19.22 -11.05 -4.28
C PHE A 189 -17.74 -11.08 -4.69
N GLY A 190 -17.00 -9.99 -4.48
CA GLY A 190 -15.60 -9.87 -4.91
C GLY A 190 -15.43 -9.76 -6.43
N CYS A 191 -16.48 -9.42 -7.17
CA CYS A 191 -16.43 -9.39 -8.64
C CYS A 191 -15.93 -8.02 -9.14
N ALA A 192 -14.87 -8.03 -9.95
CA ALA A 192 -14.30 -6.87 -10.61
C ALA A 192 -14.65 -6.86 -12.11
N THR A 193 -15.00 -5.70 -12.65
CA THR A 193 -15.23 -5.49 -14.09
C THR A 193 -14.57 -4.19 -14.53
N SER A 194 -13.82 -4.26 -15.64
CA SER A 194 -13.09 -3.11 -16.17
C SER A 194 -13.88 -2.37 -17.25
N TYR A 195 -13.74 -1.04 -17.27
CA TYR A 195 -14.36 -0.15 -18.24
C TYR A 195 -13.32 0.78 -18.85
N ILE A 196 -13.28 0.80 -20.18
CA ILE A 196 -12.45 1.74 -20.95
C ILE A 196 -13.33 2.92 -21.34
N LEU A 197 -12.96 4.11 -20.88
CA LEU A 197 -13.73 5.34 -21.14
C LEU A 197 -12.92 6.25 -22.07
N PRO A 198 -13.47 6.69 -23.21
CA PRO A 198 -12.73 7.47 -24.21
C PRO A 198 -12.30 8.85 -23.71
N GLU A 199 -12.86 9.36 -22.63
CA GLU A 199 -12.44 10.62 -22.03
C GLU A 199 -11.13 10.48 -21.22
N LEU A 200 -10.75 9.26 -20.83
CA LEU A 200 -9.59 8.95 -20.01
C LEU A 200 -8.50 8.32 -20.89
N GLN A 201 -7.60 9.16 -21.39
CA GLN A 201 -6.56 8.75 -22.35
C GLN A 201 -5.20 8.48 -21.69
N ASP A 202 -4.83 9.29 -20.70
CA ASP A 202 -3.55 9.18 -20.02
C ASP A 202 -3.71 8.51 -18.65
N GLY A 203 -2.69 7.73 -18.27
CA GLY A 203 -2.54 7.23 -16.91
C GLY A 203 -2.39 8.39 -15.91
N LEU A 204 -3.00 8.23 -14.74
CA LEU A 204 -3.07 9.27 -13.72
C LEU A 204 -2.88 8.67 -12.33
N SER A 205 -2.05 9.32 -11.53
CA SER A 205 -1.71 8.89 -10.17
C SER A 205 -1.70 10.06 -9.20
N PHE A 206 -1.92 9.79 -7.91
CA PHE A 206 -1.95 10.79 -6.84
C PHE A 206 -2.97 11.93 -7.10
N HIS A 207 -4.05 11.62 -7.79
CA HIS A 207 -5.20 12.52 -7.97
C HIS A 207 -6.09 12.54 -6.73
N VAL A 208 -6.92 13.56 -6.64
CA VAL A 208 -7.99 13.64 -5.65
C VAL A 208 -9.25 12.99 -6.21
N SER A 209 -9.96 12.23 -5.39
CA SER A 209 -11.20 11.57 -5.78
C SER A 209 -12.31 11.83 -4.75
N ILE A 210 -13.45 12.36 -5.22
CA ILE A 210 -14.59 12.71 -4.37
C ILE A 210 -15.79 11.91 -4.85
N ALA A 211 -16.45 11.18 -3.94
CA ALA A 211 -17.66 10.43 -4.25
C ALA A 211 -18.88 11.12 -3.67
N LYS A 212 -19.92 11.27 -4.49
CA LYS A 212 -21.25 11.72 -4.07
C LYS A 212 -22.30 10.91 -4.79
N ASN A 213 -23.10 10.16 -4.02
CA ASN A 213 -24.16 9.29 -4.55
C ASN A 213 -23.64 8.35 -5.64
N ASP A 214 -24.13 8.48 -6.87
CA ASP A 214 -23.82 7.65 -8.03
C ASP A 214 -22.61 8.17 -8.84
N THR A 215 -21.94 9.21 -8.35
CA THR A 215 -20.97 9.99 -9.13
C THR A 215 -19.64 10.14 -8.39
N ILE A 216 -18.54 10.04 -9.14
CA ILE A 216 -17.18 10.32 -8.67
C ILE A 216 -16.59 11.46 -9.48
N TYR A 217 -15.95 12.38 -8.78
CA TYR A 217 -15.15 13.46 -9.35
C TYR A 217 -13.67 13.14 -9.16
N ILE A 218 -12.91 13.09 -10.26
CA ILE A 218 -11.46 12.93 -10.25
C ILE A 218 -10.84 14.27 -10.62
N LEU A 219 -9.92 14.76 -9.79
CA LEU A 219 -9.34 16.09 -9.90
C LEU A 219 -7.83 16.07 -9.77
N GLY A 220 -7.15 16.79 -10.66
CA GLY A 220 -5.70 16.90 -10.66
C GLY A 220 -5.03 15.55 -10.98
N GLY A 221 -4.01 15.20 -10.20
CA GLY A 221 -3.15 14.05 -10.39
C GLY A 221 -1.88 14.37 -11.16
N HIS A 222 -1.04 13.35 -11.30
CA HIS A 222 0.20 13.38 -12.03
C HIS A 222 0.21 12.26 -13.07
N SER A 223 0.54 12.61 -14.31
CA SER A 223 0.83 11.67 -15.38
C SER A 223 2.33 11.59 -15.57
N LEU A 224 2.91 10.45 -15.19
CA LEU A 224 4.33 10.13 -15.30
C LEU A 224 4.79 10.04 -16.75
N ALA A 225 3.95 9.52 -17.66
CA ALA A 225 4.30 9.37 -19.07
C ALA A 225 4.68 10.70 -19.74
N ASN A 226 3.98 11.77 -19.36
CA ASN A 226 4.21 13.12 -19.88
C ASN A 226 4.90 14.04 -18.87
N ASN A 227 5.13 13.57 -17.64
CA ASN A 227 5.59 14.35 -16.48
C ASN A 227 4.80 15.66 -16.27
N ILE A 228 3.46 15.57 -16.34
CA ILE A 228 2.56 16.72 -16.25
C ILE A 228 1.52 16.48 -15.16
N ARG A 229 1.18 17.56 -14.44
CA ARG A 229 0.04 17.61 -13.52
C ARG A 229 -1.14 18.31 -14.23
N PRO A 230 -2.01 17.57 -14.93
CA PRO A 230 -3.05 18.21 -15.72
C PRO A 230 -4.10 18.85 -14.81
N ALA A 231 -4.65 19.98 -15.23
CA ALA A 231 -5.78 20.63 -14.55
C ALA A 231 -7.11 19.97 -14.93
N ASN A 232 -7.15 18.64 -14.97
CA ASN A 232 -8.31 17.87 -15.41
C ASN A 232 -9.31 17.73 -14.27
N LEU A 233 -10.59 17.76 -14.65
CA LEU A 233 -11.71 17.43 -13.78
C LEU A 233 -12.62 16.47 -14.53
N TYR A 234 -12.62 15.22 -14.11
CA TYR A 234 -13.48 14.18 -14.67
C TYR A 234 -14.64 13.92 -13.74
N ARG A 235 -15.83 13.76 -14.31
CA ARG A 235 -17.01 13.27 -13.61
C ARG A 235 -17.38 11.92 -14.18
N ILE A 236 -17.25 10.88 -13.36
CA ILE A 236 -17.60 9.50 -13.69
C ILE A 236 -18.93 9.18 -12.99
N ARG A 237 -19.96 8.87 -13.76
CA ARG A 237 -21.27 8.47 -13.25
C ARG A 237 -21.49 6.98 -13.45
N VAL A 238 -21.99 6.31 -12.41
CA VAL A 238 -22.21 4.86 -12.39
C VAL A 238 -23.69 4.57 -12.11
N ASP A 239 -24.37 3.98 -13.09
CA ASP A 239 -25.75 3.51 -12.95
C ASP A 239 -25.76 1.99 -12.73
N LEU A 240 -26.51 1.54 -11.71
CA LEU A 240 -26.58 0.12 -11.31
C LEU A 240 -27.99 -0.45 -11.53
N PRO A 241 -28.40 -0.72 -12.79
CA PRO A 241 -29.67 -1.38 -13.08
C PRO A 241 -29.68 -2.85 -12.59
N LEU A 242 -30.77 -3.58 -12.87
CA LEU A 242 -30.81 -5.03 -12.63
C LEU A 242 -29.90 -5.82 -13.57
N GLY A 243 -29.55 -5.25 -14.74
CA GLY A 243 -28.61 -5.83 -15.70
C GLY A 243 -27.16 -5.36 -15.46
N SER A 244 -26.41 -5.21 -16.55
CA SER A 244 -25.03 -4.72 -16.51
C SER A 244 -24.95 -3.26 -16.03
N PRO A 245 -23.98 -2.92 -15.17
CA PRO A 245 -23.68 -1.52 -14.82
C PRO A 245 -23.40 -0.67 -16.07
N ALA A 246 -23.76 0.61 -16.00
CA ALA A 246 -23.39 1.60 -17.01
C ALA A 246 -22.47 2.64 -16.39
N VAL A 247 -21.34 2.90 -17.03
CA VAL A 247 -20.34 3.88 -16.60
C VAL A 247 -20.20 4.93 -17.70
N ASN A 248 -20.26 6.21 -17.33
CA ASN A 248 -20.10 7.33 -18.24
C ASN A 248 -19.11 8.33 -17.63
N CYS A 249 -18.14 8.80 -18.42
CA CYS A 249 -17.25 9.89 -18.02
C CYS A 249 -17.59 11.16 -18.80
N THR A 250 -17.60 12.29 -18.10
CA THR A 250 -17.67 13.62 -18.73
C THR A 250 -16.53 14.48 -18.21
N VAL A 251 -15.78 15.12 -19.12
CA VAL A 251 -14.76 16.11 -18.78
C VAL A 251 -15.45 17.43 -18.46
N LEU A 252 -15.15 17.99 -17.29
CA LEU A 252 -15.66 19.29 -16.85
C LEU A 252 -14.54 20.34 -16.90
N PRO A 253 -14.85 21.61 -17.21
CA PRO A 253 -13.88 22.69 -17.10
C PRO A 253 -13.63 23.06 -15.62
N GLY A 254 -12.57 23.83 -15.37
CA GLY A 254 -12.29 24.40 -14.05
C GLY A 254 -11.61 23.44 -13.06
N GLY A 255 -10.92 22.40 -13.56
CA GLY A 255 -10.03 21.60 -12.73
C GLY A 255 -8.81 22.37 -12.24
N ILE A 256 -8.09 21.80 -11.28
CA ILE A 256 -6.87 22.37 -10.70
C ILE A 256 -5.68 21.46 -10.97
N SER A 257 -4.53 22.06 -11.29
CA SER A 257 -3.27 21.33 -11.45
C SER A 257 -2.66 21.10 -10.07
N VAL A 258 -2.79 19.88 -9.58
CA VAL A 258 -2.25 19.46 -8.27
C VAL A 258 -2.08 17.94 -8.23
N SER A 259 -1.01 17.44 -7.63
CA SER A 259 -0.87 16.03 -7.24
C SER A 259 -0.63 15.87 -5.75
N SER A 260 -0.95 14.69 -5.20
CA SER A 260 -0.76 14.34 -3.79
C SER A 260 -1.41 15.33 -2.81
N ALA A 261 -2.52 15.94 -3.22
CA ALA A 261 -3.27 16.84 -2.37
C ALA A 261 -4.07 16.06 -1.31
N ILE A 262 -4.33 16.69 -0.17
CA ILE A 262 -5.08 16.06 0.92
C ILE A 262 -6.50 16.61 0.89
N LEU A 263 -7.47 15.71 0.79
CA LEU A 263 -8.89 16.03 0.80
C LEU A 263 -9.46 15.81 2.20
N THR A 264 -10.09 16.83 2.77
CA THR A 264 -10.87 16.72 4.01
C THR A 264 -12.30 17.20 3.79
N GLN A 265 -13.26 16.57 4.46
CA GLN A 265 -14.66 16.97 4.41
C GLN A 265 -14.96 17.89 5.59
N ILE A 266 -15.49 19.08 5.31
CA ILE A 266 -15.87 20.07 6.32
C ILE A 266 -17.39 20.09 6.57
N ASN A 267 -18.18 19.73 5.55
CA ASN A 267 -19.64 19.61 5.61
C ASN A 267 -20.10 18.48 4.68
N ASN A 268 -21.38 18.10 4.72
CA ASN A 268 -21.91 16.97 3.92
C ASN A 268 -21.56 17.08 2.43
N ASP A 269 -21.60 18.29 1.88
CA ASP A 269 -21.38 18.56 0.46
C ASP A 269 -20.18 19.49 0.19
N GLU A 270 -19.39 19.78 1.22
CA GLU A 270 -18.25 20.69 1.12
C GLU A 270 -16.96 20.02 1.59
N PHE A 271 -15.94 20.14 0.74
CA PHE A 271 -14.63 19.56 0.94
C PHE A 271 -13.57 20.63 0.80
N VAL A 272 -12.43 20.44 1.47
CA VAL A 272 -11.26 21.30 1.33
C VAL A 272 -10.11 20.45 0.80
N ILE A 273 -9.47 20.95 -0.25
CA ILE A 273 -8.20 20.46 -0.74
C ILE A 273 -7.10 21.30 -0.13
N VAL A 274 -6.21 20.62 0.58
CA VAL A 274 -5.03 21.20 1.22
C VAL A 274 -3.78 20.62 0.59
N GLY A 275 -2.88 21.51 0.21
CA GLY A 275 -1.53 21.17 -0.16
C GLY A 275 -1.38 20.39 -1.46
N GLY A 276 -0.41 19.47 -1.49
CA GLY A 276 0.04 18.78 -2.69
C GLY A 276 1.12 19.55 -3.46
N TYR A 277 1.28 19.24 -4.73
CA TYR A 277 2.34 19.75 -5.59
C TYR A 277 1.76 20.29 -6.88
N GLN A 278 2.14 21.51 -7.25
CA GLN A 278 1.75 22.12 -8.52
C GLN A 278 2.74 21.76 -9.63
N LEU A 279 4.02 21.66 -9.28
CA LEU A 279 5.12 21.17 -10.11
C LEU A 279 6.04 20.32 -9.24
N GLU A 280 6.83 19.43 -9.84
CA GLU A 280 8.27 19.35 -9.56
C GLU A 280 8.76 19.77 -8.16
N ASN A 281 9.41 20.92 -8.22
CA ASN A 281 10.04 21.65 -7.16
C ASN A 281 9.09 22.64 -6.45
N GLN A 282 7.78 22.60 -6.71
CA GLN A 282 6.84 23.60 -6.22
C GLN A 282 5.62 22.98 -5.54
N LYS A 283 5.63 23.04 -4.20
CA LYS A 283 4.45 22.72 -3.36
C LYS A 283 3.30 23.68 -3.67
N ARG A 284 2.07 23.18 -3.64
CA ARG A 284 0.86 24.00 -3.77
C ARG A 284 0.49 24.60 -2.42
N MET A 285 0.75 25.89 -2.22
CA MET A 285 0.45 26.57 -0.94
C MET A 285 -1.02 27.03 -0.79
N ILE A 286 -1.76 27.10 -1.92
CA ILE A 286 -3.16 27.53 -1.98
C ILE A 286 -4.07 26.37 -1.61
N CYS A 287 -5.07 26.63 -0.75
CA CYS A 287 -6.15 25.69 -0.45
C CYS A 287 -7.39 26.01 -1.29
N ASN A 288 -8.18 24.99 -1.60
CA ASN A 288 -9.41 25.13 -2.36
C ASN A 288 -10.59 24.53 -1.61
N ILE A 289 -11.74 25.20 -1.63
CA ILE A 289 -13.02 24.63 -1.20
C ILE A 289 -13.75 24.09 -2.43
N ILE A 290 -14.33 22.91 -2.28
CA ILE A 290 -15.14 22.23 -3.28
C ILE A 290 -16.55 22.12 -2.71
N SER A 291 -17.50 22.74 -3.38
CA SER A 291 -18.92 22.62 -3.07
C SER A 291 -19.60 21.75 -4.13
N LEU A 292 -20.27 20.67 -3.69
CA LEU A 292 -21.01 19.76 -4.55
C LEU A 292 -22.50 20.03 -4.45
N GLU A 293 -23.07 20.79 -5.39
CA GLU A 293 -24.50 21.08 -5.43
C GLU A 293 -25.20 20.26 -6.51
N GLU A 294 -26.06 19.34 -6.10
CA GLU A 294 -26.79 18.40 -6.97
C GLU A 294 -25.87 17.66 -7.96
N ASN A 295 -25.68 18.20 -9.16
CA ASN A 295 -24.88 17.66 -10.27
C ASN A 295 -23.73 18.58 -10.70
N LYS A 296 -23.49 19.67 -9.97
CA LYS A 296 -22.44 20.66 -10.22
C LYS A 296 -21.36 20.55 -9.15
N ILE A 297 -20.15 20.80 -9.58
CA ILE A 297 -18.98 20.94 -8.74
C ILE A 297 -18.46 22.35 -8.93
N GLU A 298 -18.31 23.09 -7.83
CA GLU A 298 -17.71 24.40 -7.82
C GLU A 298 -16.42 24.34 -7.01
N ILE A 299 -15.32 24.84 -7.59
CA ILE A 299 -14.01 24.88 -6.95
C ILE A 299 -13.64 26.35 -6.78
N ARG A 300 -13.45 26.77 -5.53
CA ARG A 300 -13.06 28.15 -5.17
C ARG A 300 -11.77 28.13 -4.38
N GLU A 301 -10.94 29.15 -4.58
CA GLU A 301 -9.76 29.36 -3.75
C GLU A 301 -10.17 29.87 -2.38
N MET A 302 -9.53 29.36 -1.34
CA MET A 302 -9.69 29.82 0.04
C MET A 302 -8.55 30.77 0.40
N GLU A 303 -8.76 31.55 1.47
CA GLU A 303 -7.66 32.27 2.11
C GLU A 303 -6.55 31.28 2.48
N THR A 304 -5.31 31.60 2.12
CA THR A 304 -4.18 30.71 2.36
C THR A 304 -3.89 30.64 3.85
N PRO A 305 -3.69 29.44 4.45
CA PRO A 305 -3.27 29.33 5.84
C PRO A 305 -1.98 30.11 6.10
N ASP A 306 -1.81 30.62 7.32
CA ASP A 306 -0.53 31.23 7.70
C ASP A 306 0.54 30.14 7.89
N TRP A 307 1.11 29.70 6.78
CA TRP A 307 2.14 28.66 6.76
C TRP A 307 3.39 29.15 7.48
N THR A 308 3.92 28.33 8.38
CA THR A 308 5.17 28.61 9.07
C THR A 308 6.34 28.73 8.06
N PRO A 309 7.42 29.45 8.42
CA PRO A 309 8.63 29.47 7.60
C PRO A 309 9.14 28.06 7.27
N ASP A 310 9.09 27.11 8.21
CA ASP A 310 9.57 25.74 7.97
C ASP A 310 8.77 25.04 6.88
N ILE A 311 7.44 25.18 6.86
CA ILE A 311 6.59 24.61 5.80
C ILE A 311 6.86 25.31 4.46
N LYS A 312 7.02 26.64 4.47
CA LYS A 312 7.32 27.43 3.27
C LYS A 312 8.65 26.98 2.63
N HIS A 313 9.71 26.83 3.42
CA HIS A 313 11.05 26.47 2.93
C HIS A 313 11.26 24.97 2.71
N SER A 314 10.48 24.10 3.34
CA SER A 314 10.59 22.65 3.12
C SER A 314 10.37 22.31 1.64
N LYS A 315 11.20 21.43 1.06
CA LYS A 315 11.00 20.98 -0.32
C LYS A 315 9.79 20.07 -0.48
N ILE A 316 9.48 19.29 0.54
CA ILE A 316 8.41 18.29 0.52
C ILE A 316 7.49 18.42 1.73
N TRP A 317 6.28 17.91 1.57
CA TRP A 317 5.37 17.64 2.68
C TRP A 317 4.57 16.38 2.37
N PHE A 318 3.97 15.82 3.40
CA PHE A 318 3.05 14.71 3.25
C PHE A 318 2.03 14.79 4.37
N GLY A 319 0.95 14.03 4.24
CA GLY A 319 -0.08 14.07 5.25
C GLY A 319 -1.29 13.24 4.89
N SER A 320 -2.29 13.30 5.76
CA SER A 320 -3.54 12.61 5.57
C SER A 320 -4.68 13.33 6.29
N ASN A 321 -5.90 12.98 5.91
CA ASN A 321 -7.11 13.53 6.50
C ASN A 321 -7.43 12.82 7.83
N MET A 322 -7.51 13.58 8.92
CA MET A 322 -7.94 13.07 10.23
C MET A 322 -9.47 12.90 10.33
N GLY A 323 -10.21 13.35 9.31
CA GLY A 323 -11.65 13.54 9.36
C GLY A 323 -12.03 14.85 10.05
N ASN A 324 -13.33 15.17 10.05
CA ASN A 324 -13.90 16.36 10.71
C ASN A 324 -13.15 17.66 10.33
N GLY A 325 -12.90 17.88 9.04
CA GLY A 325 -12.23 19.08 8.56
C GLY A 325 -10.78 19.28 9.04
N THR A 326 -10.12 18.24 9.54
CA THR A 326 -8.77 18.34 10.12
C THR A 326 -7.76 17.55 9.29
N VAL A 327 -6.62 18.16 8.98
CA VAL A 327 -5.52 17.56 8.21
C VAL A 327 -4.27 17.45 9.06
N PHE A 328 -3.61 16.29 9.02
CA PHE A 328 -2.32 16.05 9.66
C PHE A 328 -1.21 16.13 8.61
N LEU A 329 -0.21 16.99 8.83
CA LEU A 329 0.89 17.29 7.91
C LEU A 329 2.23 16.96 8.57
N GLY A 330 3.18 16.52 7.75
CA GLY A 330 4.58 16.32 8.11
C GLY A 330 5.52 16.95 7.09
N ILE A 331 6.62 17.52 7.58
CA ILE A 331 7.75 18.01 6.78
C ILE A 331 9.06 17.40 7.34
N PRO A 332 10.08 17.13 6.51
CA PRO A 332 11.39 16.70 7.00
C PRO A 332 12.04 17.77 7.87
N GLY A 333 12.74 17.35 8.93
CA GLY A 333 13.57 18.23 9.74
C GLY A 333 14.85 18.66 9.01
N ASP A 334 15.37 19.86 9.32
CA ASP A 334 16.65 20.33 8.79
C ASP A 334 17.80 19.64 9.55
N ASN A 335 18.73 19.03 8.80
CA ASN A 335 19.79 18.14 9.30
C ASN A 335 21.00 18.88 9.90
N LYS A 336 20.86 20.18 10.21
CA LYS A 336 21.97 21.04 10.64
C LYS A 336 22.30 20.95 12.13
N GLN A 337 21.51 20.22 12.94
CA GLN A 337 21.75 20.06 14.37
C GLN A 337 21.82 18.59 14.78
N VAL A 338 22.62 18.30 15.81
CA VAL A 338 23.02 16.96 16.24
C VAL A 338 21.86 16.14 16.86
N VAL A 339 20.70 16.77 17.08
CA VAL A 339 19.46 16.13 17.60
C VAL A 339 18.24 16.62 16.80
N SER A 340 18.29 16.58 15.47
CA SER A 340 17.13 16.95 14.65
C SER A 340 16.10 15.81 14.60
N GLU A 341 14.84 16.10 14.95
CA GLU A 341 13.72 15.20 14.68
C GLU A 341 13.62 14.92 13.16
N ALA A 342 13.38 13.66 12.79
CA ALA A 342 13.31 13.28 11.37
C ALA A 342 12.19 14.03 10.61
N PHE A 343 11.09 14.32 11.30
CA PHE A 343 9.95 15.06 10.76
C PHE A 343 9.35 15.99 11.80
N TYR A 344 8.95 17.19 11.37
CA TYR A 344 8.09 18.08 12.14
C TYR A 344 6.65 17.92 11.67
N PHE A 345 5.71 17.95 12.63
CA PHE A 345 4.31 17.68 12.37
C PHE A 345 3.42 18.88 12.69
N TYR A 346 2.35 19.01 11.91
CA TYR A 346 1.36 20.07 12.05
C TYR A 346 -0.05 19.51 11.89
N THR A 347 -1.00 20.15 12.55
CA THR A 347 -2.43 19.94 12.34
C THR A 347 -3.03 21.21 11.75
N LEU A 348 -3.76 21.08 10.65
CA LEU A 348 -4.51 22.18 10.03
C LEU A 348 -6.01 21.91 10.20
N LYS A 349 -6.70 22.80 10.90
CA LYS A 349 -8.17 22.81 10.98
C LYS A 349 -8.76 23.71 9.90
N CYS A 350 -9.59 23.13 9.05
CA CYS A 350 -10.19 23.79 7.89
C CYS A 350 -11.56 24.43 8.18
N ALA A 351 -12.27 23.96 9.21
CA ALA A 351 -13.52 24.56 9.69
C ALA A 351 -13.28 25.31 11.02
N GLU A 352 -14.02 26.39 11.25
CA GLU A 352 -14.06 27.06 12.55
C GLU A 352 -14.97 26.26 13.49
N ASP A 353 -14.47 25.92 14.67
CA ASP A 353 -15.33 25.48 15.76
C ASP A 353 -16.12 26.72 16.20
N ASP A 354 -17.43 26.77 15.93
CA ASP A 354 -18.32 27.68 16.66
C ASP A 354 -18.05 27.44 18.16
N MET A 355 -17.67 28.49 18.89
CA MET A 355 -17.41 28.58 20.34
C MET A 355 -15.93 28.56 20.80
N ASN A 356 -15.22 29.70 20.72
CA ASN A 356 -15.01 30.66 21.82
C ASN A 356 -13.85 31.61 21.48
N GLU A 357 -14.20 32.85 21.14
CA GLU A 357 -13.28 33.98 21.08
C GLU A 357 -12.61 34.19 22.44
N GLU A 358 -11.40 33.70 22.63
CA GLU A 358 -10.45 34.27 23.58
C GLU A 358 -9.05 33.75 23.26
N GLN A 359 -8.39 34.42 22.31
CA GLN A 359 -6.96 34.80 22.32
C GLN A 359 -6.52 35.23 20.92
N THR A 360 -7.06 36.36 20.46
CA THR A 360 -6.40 37.19 19.46
C THR A 360 -5.36 38.07 20.15
N THR A 361 -4.09 37.96 19.76
CA THR A 361 -3.15 39.11 19.76
C THR A 361 -1.94 38.86 18.84
N PHE A 362 -1.92 39.56 17.70
CA PHE A 362 -0.84 40.38 17.09
C PHE A 362 0.64 39.91 17.25
N THR A 363 1.57 39.99 16.28
CA THR A 363 1.82 41.05 15.27
C THR A 363 2.97 40.67 14.32
N ASN A 364 2.90 41.24 13.11
CA ASN A 364 3.96 41.85 12.27
C ASN A 364 4.92 41.03 11.36
N SER A 365 4.79 41.43 10.10
CA SER A 365 5.52 41.25 8.85
C SER A 365 6.99 41.69 8.80
N GLN A 366 7.78 41.06 7.92
CA GLN A 366 8.53 41.78 6.87
C GLN A 366 8.96 40.86 5.72
N THR A 367 8.79 41.37 4.50
CA THR A 367 9.13 40.81 3.19
C THR A 367 10.59 41.06 2.80
N SER A 368 11.27 40.07 2.24
CA SER A 368 12.47 40.29 1.42
C SER A 368 12.51 39.31 0.25
N THR A 369 12.51 39.90 -0.95
CA THR A 369 12.71 39.30 -2.27
C THR A 369 14.13 38.80 -2.47
N GLU A 370 14.33 37.68 -3.17
CA GLU A 370 15.30 37.50 -4.27
C GLU A 370 15.20 36.08 -4.89
N ASP A 371 15.19 36.07 -6.22
CA ASP A 371 15.30 34.98 -7.21
C ASP A 371 16.39 35.48 -8.21
N PRO A 372 17.05 34.69 -9.10
CA PRO A 372 16.91 33.27 -9.44
C PRO A 372 18.24 32.50 -9.53
N GLY A 373 18.14 31.18 -9.70
CA GLY A 373 19.30 30.32 -10.00
C GLY A 373 18.92 28.96 -10.59
N ASP A 374 18.80 28.96 -11.92
CA ASP A 374 18.60 27.83 -12.84
C ASP A 374 19.50 26.61 -12.53
N SER A 375 18.91 25.42 -12.39
CA SER A 375 19.64 24.14 -12.47
C SER A 375 18.73 22.95 -12.82
N THR A 376 19.11 22.30 -13.92
CA THR A 376 18.86 20.94 -14.46
C THR A 376 17.72 20.07 -13.92
N PRO A 377 17.00 19.31 -14.79
CA PRO A 377 15.84 18.52 -14.41
C PRO A 377 16.27 17.34 -13.52
N PHE A 378 15.91 17.41 -12.24
CA PHE A 378 16.07 16.32 -11.29
C PHE A 378 14.76 15.54 -11.21
N GLU A 379 14.88 14.22 -11.39
CA GLU A 379 13.80 13.25 -11.35
C GLU A 379 13.11 13.24 -9.99
N ASP A 380 11.78 13.20 -10.05
CA ASP A 380 10.87 13.34 -8.93
C ASP A 380 11.22 12.44 -7.75
N SER A 381 11.05 13.00 -6.55
CA SER A 381 11.55 12.47 -5.28
C SER A 381 10.82 11.17 -4.86
N GLU A 382 11.23 10.02 -5.41
CA GLU A 382 10.92 8.71 -4.84
C GLU A 382 12.15 7.83 -4.50
N GLU A 383 13.37 8.37 -4.51
CA GLU A 383 14.56 7.64 -4.05
C GLU A 383 15.53 8.52 -3.21
N PHE A 384 16.23 7.86 -2.25
CA PHE A 384 17.25 8.35 -1.30
C PHE A 384 16.82 8.86 0.09
N CYS A 385 16.61 7.92 1.02
CA CYS A 385 17.03 8.12 2.42
C CYS A 385 18.18 7.14 2.71
N PHE A 386 19.42 7.64 2.69
CA PHE A 386 20.56 6.89 3.22
C PHE A 386 20.49 6.82 4.74
N SER A 387 20.63 5.61 5.25
CA SER A 387 20.89 5.27 6.65
C SER A 387 22.27 5.76 7.08
N ALA A 388 22.34 6.46 8.21
CA ALA A 388 23.53 6.60 9.02
C ALA A 388 23.13 6.53 10.50
N GLU A 389 23.27 5.35 11.10
CA GLU A 389 23.42 5.18 12.54
C GLU A 389 24.89 4.81 12.78
N ALA A 390 25.55 5.50 13.71
CA ALA A 390 26.27 4.91 14.85
C ALA A 390 27.19 5.93 15.54
N ASN A 391 27.18 5.83 16.88
CA ASN A 391 28.15 6.31 17.88
C ASN A 391 28.02 7.75 18.41
N SER A 392 27.35 7.88 19.55
CA SER A 392 28.04 8.24 20.81
C SER A 392 27.12 8.04 22.01
N PHE A 393 27.58 7.22 22.96
CA PHE A 393 27.05 7.05 24.31
C PHE A 393 27.74 8.09 25.21
N ASP A 394 26.98 8.81 26.04
CA ASP A 394 27.34 9.30 27.39
C ASP A 394 26.33 10.39 27.83
N GLY A 395 25.90 10.34 29.10
CA GLY A 395 25.31 11.50 29.77
C GLY A 395 23.89 11.35 30.35
N ASP A 396 23.73 10.49 31.35
CA ASP A 396 23.09 10.73 32.66
C ASP A 396 21.94 11.75 32.75
N ASP A 397 20.74 11.28 33.13
CA ASP A 397 19.86 11.94 34.12
C ASP A 397 18.74 10.99 34.60
N GLU A 398 18.47 11.07 35.91
CA GLU A 398 17.83 10.13 36.82
C GLU A 398 16.27 10.20 36.84
N PHE A 399 15.60 9.09 37.22
CA PHE A 399 14.15 8.83 37.48
C PHE A 399 13.24 8.52 36.25
N ASP A 400 12.49 7.40 36.12
CA ASP A 400 11.98 6.34 37.01
C ASP A 400 12.34 4.94 36.48
N THR A 401 12.76 4.05 37.37
CA THR A 401 13.28 2.70 37.11
C THR A 401 12.29 1.80 36.34
N TYR A 402 12.59 1.58 35.06
CA TYR A 402 12.11 0.43 34.30
C TYR A 402 12.73 -0.84 34.90
N ASN A 403 11.92 -1.84 35.21
CA ASN A 403 12.40 -3.10 35.79
C ASN A 403 12.84 -4.02 34.65
N GLU A 404 14.13 -4.00 34.30
CA GLU A 404 14.73 -4.84 33.25
C GLU A 404 14.74 -6.35 33.63
N ASP A 405 14.43 -6.70 34.88
CA ASP A 405 14.37 -8.09 35.36
C ASP A 405 13.15 -8.89 34.87
N ASP A 406 12.19 -8.25 34.16
CA ASP A 406 11.06 -8.93 33.49
C ASP A 406 11.35 -9.21 31.99
N GLU A 407 12.55 -8.89 31.49
CA GLU A 407 13.04 -9.43 30.22
C GLU A 407 13.34 -10.92 30.41
N GLU A 408 12.33 -11.77 30.23
CA GLU A 408 12.55 -13.19 29.93
C GLU A 408 13.53 -13.25 28.75
N ASP A 409 14.76 -13.64 29.07
CA ASP A 409 15.89 -13.91 28.16
C ASP A 409 15.50 -13.79 26.68
N GLU A 410 15.77 -12.62 26.09
CA GLU A 410 15.51 -12.35 24.67
C GLU A 410 16.27 -13.30 23.73
N SER A 411 17.15 -14.16 24.26
CA SER A 411 17.78 -15.26 23.51
C SER A 411 16.91 -16.53 23.40
N GLU A 412 15.87 -16.70 24.23
CA GLU A 412 15.06 -17.94 24.25
C GLU A 412 13.67 -17.82 23.63
N THR A 413 13.15 -16.62 23.32
CA THR A 413 11.76 -16.47 22.82
C THR A 413 11.65 -15.84 21.44
N GLY A 414 12.63 -16.07 20.56
CA GLY A 414 12.51 -15.90 19.12
C GLY A 414 11.56 -16.95 18.51
N TYR A 415 10.24 -16.75 18.61
CA TYR A 415 9.33 -17.45 17.69
C TYR A 415 9.71 -17.00 16.28
N TRP A 416 10.33 -17.95 15.56
CA TRP A 416 10.88 -17.83 14.21
C TRP A 416 12.22 -17.08 14.15
N ILE A 417 13.33 -17.84 14.17
CA ILE A 417 14.49 -17.79 13.26
C ILE A 417 15.68 -18.49 13.97
N THR A 418 15.67 -19.83 13.98
CA THR A 418 16.91 -20.61 14.04
C THR A 418 17.08 -21.25 12.65
N CYS A 419 17.90 -20.62 11.82
CA CYS A 419 18.19 -21.07 10.46
C CYS A 419 18.81 -22.48 10.44
N CYS A 420 19.67 -22.78 11.42
CA CYS A 420 20.16 -24.10 11.82
C CYS A 420 20.90 -23.96 13.16
N PRO A 421 21.20 -25.06 13.89
CA PRO A 421 21.93 -25.01 15.16
C PRO A 421 23.34 -24.41 15.10
N THR A 422 23.90 -24.24 13.90
CA THR A 422 25.26 -23.73 13.65
C THR A 422 25.28 -22.37 12.98
N CYS A 423 24.14 -21.66 12.95
CA CYS A 423 24.02 -20.35 12.32
C CYS A 423 24.51 -19.25 13.27
N ASP A 424 25.66 -18.64 12.95
CA ASP A 424 26.30 -17.57 13.76
C ASP A 424 26.01 -16.15 13.21
N VAL A 425 24.96 -16.04 12.38
CA VAL A 425 24.53 -14.76 11.78
C VAL A 425 23.63 -14.03 12.76
N ASP A 426 23.97 -12.77 13.06
CA ASP A 426 23.20 -11.91 13.96
C ASP A 426 21.74 -11.75 13.48
N ILE A 427 20.80 -12.06 14.39
CA ILE A 427 19.36 -12.04 14.16
C ILE A 427 18.84 -10.62 13.85
N ASN A 428 19.57 -9.59 14.29
CA ASN A 428 19.26 -8.18 14.06
C ASN A 428 19.84 -7.65 12.74
N THR A 429 20.66 -8.44 12.04
CA THR A 429 21.15 -8.12 10.69
C THR A 429 20.09 -8.51 9.65
N TRP A 430 18.87 -7.98 9.79
CA TRP A 430 17.78 -8.20 8.85
C TRP A 430 17.98 -7.35 7.59
N VAL A 431 18.50 -7.95 6.53
CA VAL A 431 18.47 -7.36 5.18
C VAL A 431 17.96 -8.42 4.20
N PRO A 432 16.64 -8.54 4.00
CA PRO A 432 16.14 -9.17 2.79
C PRO A 432 16.42 -8.18 1.66
N PHE A 433 17.48 -8.41 0.88
CA PHE A 433 17.57 -7.81 -0.43
C PHE A 433 18.07 -8.84 -1.42
N TYR A 434 17.34 -9.00 -2.52
CA TYR A 434 17.99 -9.32 -3.79
C TYR A 434 18.81 -8.09 -4.15
N SER A 435 20.05 -8.03 -3.63
CA SER A 435 20.94 -6.89 -3.80
C SER A 435 21.16 -6.61 -5.28
N THR A 436 21.07 -5.35 -5.69
CA THR A 436 22.20 -4.80 -6.43
C THR A 436 23.37 -4.76 -5.44
N GLU A 437 24.26 -5.73 -5.63
CA GLU A 437 25.66 -5.72 -5.14
C GLU A 437 25.90 -6.09 -3.67
N LEU A 438 26.02 -7.41 -3.48
CA LEU A 438 26.58 -8.19 -2.38
C LEU A 438 27.49 -7.46 -1.35
N ASN A 439 27.07 -7.50 -0.09
CA ASN A 439 27.89 -7.94 1.07
C ASN A 439 27.07 -8.02 2.39
N LYS A 440 25.90 -8.71 2.40
CA LYS A 440 25.09 -9.03 3.61
C LYS A 440 24.30 -10.35 3.42
N PRO A 441 23.93 -11.09 4.48
CA PRO A 441 23.36 -12.44 4.37
C PRO A 441 21.95 -12.42 3.76
N ALA A 442 21.77 -13.06 2.60
CA ALA A 442 20.47 -13.22 1.94
C ALA A 442 19.63 -14.34 2.58
N MET A 443 18.29 -14.25 2.55
CA MET A 443 17.36 -15.31 3.04
C MET A 443 16.64 -16.02 1.88
N ILE A 444 16.37 -17.32 2.03
CA ILE A 444 15.66 -18.16 1.05
C ILE A 444 14.55 -18.93 1.78
N TYR A 445 13.34 -18.97 1.21
CA TYR A 445 12.21 -19.71 1.77
C TYR A 445 12.25 -21.20 1.40
N CYS A 446 12.28 -22.07 2.39
CA CYS A 446 12.15 -23.52 2.26
C CYS A 446 10.68 -23.94 2.36
N SER A 447 10.18 -24.63 1.32
CA SER A 447 8.77 -24.95 1.12
C SER A 447 8.31 -26.30 1.72
N HIS A 448 9.03 -26.81 2.72
CA HIS A 448 8.69 -28.08 3.40
C HIS A 448 7.87 -27.81 4.68
N GLY A 449 6.81 -28.59 4.92
CA GLY A 449 5.93 -28.41 6.08
C GLY A 449 5.21 -27.06 6.06
N ASP A 450 5.23 -26.35 7.18
CA ASP A 450 4.69 -24.98 7.34
C ASP A 450 5.60 -23.90 6.71
N GLY A 451 6.77 -24.33 6.21
CA GLY A 451 7.78 -23.51 5.55
C GLY A 451 8.54 -22.57 6.48
N HIS A 452 9.80 -22.31 6.17
CA HIS A 452 10.69 -21.49 7.00
C HIS A 452 11.74 -20.77 6.16
N TRP A 453 12.29 -19.69 6.69
CA TRP A 453 13.33 -18.90 6.04
C TRP A 453 14.73 -19.36 6.49
N VAL A 454 15.67 -19.46 5.55
CA VAL A 454 17.05 -19.93 5.79
C VAL A 454 18.05 -18.94 5.20
N HIS A 455 19.15 -18.65 5.90
CA HIS A 455 20.23 -17.86 5.34
C HIS A 455 20.88 -18.59 4.16
N ALA A 456 21.04 -17.90 3.03
CA ALA A 456 21.74 -18.37 1.84
C ALA A 456 23.20 -18.76 2.15
N GLN A 457 23.84 -18.10 3.12
CA GLN A 457 25.19 -18.45 3.59
C GLN A 457 25.23 -19.79 4.33
N CYS A 458 24.21 -20.11 5.15
CA CYS A 458 24.10 -21.42 5.81
C CYS A 458 23.83 -22.57 4.83
N MET A 459 23.52 -22.24 3.57
CA MET A 459 23.20 -23.19 2.52
C MET A 459 24.37 -23.49 1.57
N ASP A 460 25.50 -22.77 1.68
CA ASP A 460 26.67 -22.90 0.81
C ASP A 460 26.34 -22.87 -0.70
N LEU A 461 25.33 -22.05 -1.06
CA LEU A 461 24.87 -21.94 -2.45
C LEU A 461 25.72 -20.94 -3.23
N ALA A 462 26.27 -21.40 -4.35
CA ALA A 462 26.91 -20.50 -5.31
C ALA A 462 25.91 -19.48 -5.87
N GLU A 463 26.36 -18.24 -6.03
CA GLU A 463 25.58 -17.08 -6.51
C GLU A 463 24.75 -17.37 -7.78
N ARG A 464 25.34 -18.06 -8.76
CA ARG A 464 24.64 -18.50 -9.98
C ARG A 464 23.39 -19.34 -9.72
N THR A 465 23.37 -20.09 -8.62
CA THR A 465 22.25 -20.96 -8.22
C THR A 465 21.15 -20.13 -7.57
N LEU A 466 21.51 -19.09 -6.81
CA LEU A 466 20.56 -18.14 -6.24
C LEU A 466 19.83 -17.35 -7.33
N ILE A 467 20.55 -16.92 -8.37
CA ILE A 467 19.99 -16.24 -9.55
C ILE A 467 19.06 -17.19 -10.33
N HIS A 468 19.37 -18.48 -10.40
CA HIS A 468 18.50 -19.45 -11.06
C HIS A 468 17.22 -19.74 -10.27
N LEU A 469 17.32 -19.79 -8.93
CA LEU A 469 16.17 -20.00 -8.04
C LEU A 469 15.22 -18.79 -8.01
N SER A 470 15.72 -17.57 -8.22
CA SER A 470 14.88 -16.37 -8.31
C SER A 470 14.12 -16.23 -9.64
N ALA A 471 14.54 -16.95 -10.68
CA ALA A 471 13.98 -16.86 -12.02
C ALA A 471 12.78 -17.79 -12.29
N GLY A 472 12.35 -18.60 -11.32
CA GLY A 472 11.24 -19.54 -11.50
C GLY A 472 10.44 -19.86 -10.22
N SER A 473 9.20 -20.33 -10.38
CA SER A 473 8.31 -20.77 -9.30
C SER A 473 8.65 -22.17 -8.76
N ASN A 474 9.94 -22.49 -8.67
CA ASN A 474 10.40 -23.82 -8.26
C ASN A 474 10.37 -23.95 -6.73
N LYS A 475 9.86 -25.08 -6.23
CA LYS A 475 9.89 -25.43 -4.81
C LYS A 475 11.33 -25.68 -4.37
N TYR A 476 11.72 -25.06 -3.25
CA TYR A 476 13.06 -25.16 -2.68
C TYR A 476 13.04 -25.89 -1.33
N TYR A 477 14.14 -26.61 -1.03
CA TYR A 477 14.37 -27.38 0.19
C TYR A 477 15.77 -27.05 0.75
N CYS A 478 15.87 -26.72 2.04
CA CYS A 478 17.13 -26.40 2.71
C CYS A 478 17.96 -27.66 3.03
N ASN A 479 19.20 -27.50 3.54
CA ASN A 479 20.16 -28.60 3.71
C ASN A 479 19.66 -29.65 4.70
N GLU A 480 18.86 -29.24 5.69
CA GLU A 480 18.18 -30.16 6.61
C GLU A 480 17.07 -30.99 5.92
N HIS A 481 16.48 -30.46 4.85
CA HIS A 481 15.39 -31.11 4.11
C HIS A 481 15.82 -31.68 2.74
N VAL A 482 17.08 -31.52 2.34
CA VAL A 482 17.64 -32.00 1.05
C VAL A 482 17.63 -33.53 0.94
N GLU A 483 17.85 -34.25 2.05
CA GLU A 483 17.83 -35.72 2.04
C GLU A 483 16.42 -36.29 1.79
N ILE A 484 15.39 -35.60 2.29
CA ILE A 484 13.98 -35.97 2.09
C ILE A 484 13.54 -35.72 0.65
N ALA A 485 14.02 -34.63 0.02
CA ALA A 485 13.78 -34.36 -1.39
C ALA A 485 14.45 -35.40 -2.33
N ARG A 486 15.62 -35.93 -1.96
CA ARG A 486 16.29 -37.01 -2.72
C ARG A 486 15.53 -38.34 -2.65
N ALA A 487 14.84 -38.63 -1.55
CA ALA A 487 14.02 -39.85 -1.40
C ALA A 487 12.74 -39.84 -2.26
N LEU A 488 12.28 -38.66 -2.69
CA LEU A 488 11.10 -38.48 -3.55
C LEU A 488 11.42 -38.53 -5.05
N HIS A 489 12.70 -38.60 -5.44
CA HIS A 489 13.06 -38.86 -6.82
C HIS A 489 12.79 -40.34 -7.18
N THR A 490 11.90 -40.56 -8.15
CA THR A 490 11.76 -41.86 -8.83
C THR A 490 13.15 -42.41 -9.21
N PRO A 491 13.47 -43.69 -8.92
CA PRO A 491 14.78 -44.25 -9.23
C PRO A 491 15.10 -44.07 -10.72
N GLN A 492 16.35 -43.71 -11.02
CA GLN A 492 16.81 -43.54 -12.40
C GLN A 492 16.54 -44.81 -13.22
N ARG A 493 15.92 -44.64 -14.39
CA ARG A 493 15.78 -45.68 -15.41
C ARG A 493 17.16 -46.27 -15.72
N VAL A 494 17.37 -47.53 -15.34
CA VAL A 494 18.53 -48.30 -15.80
C VAL A 494 18.47 -48.35 -17.33
N LEU A 495 19.50 -47.82 -17.98
CA LEU A 495 19.64 -47.88 -19.44
C LEU A 495 19.63 -49.34 -19.89
N PRO A 496 18.88 -49.72 -20.95
CA PRO A 496 18.90 -51.10 -21.42
C PRO A 496 20.30 -51.45 -21.94
N LEU A 497 20.84 -52.57 -21.46
CA LEU A 497 22.03 -53.21 -22.00
C LEU A 497 21.88 -53.39 -23.53
N LYS A 498 22.83 -52.82 -24.29
CA LYS A 498 22.91 -52.97 -25.75
C LYS A 498 22.99 -54.47 -26.10
N LYS A 499 21.91 -55.02 -26.67
CA LYS A 499 21.96 -56.31 -27.36
C LYS A 499 22.54 -56.11 -28.77
N PRO A 500 23.45 -56.98 -29.24
CA PRO A 500 23.99 -56.89 -30.60
C PRO A 500 22.89 -57.26 -31.63
N PRO A 501 22.98 -56.75 -32.87
CA PRO A 501 21.89 -56.86 -33.83
C PRO A 501 21.78 -58.29 -34.37
N MET A 502 20.61 -58.90 -34.23
CA MET A 502 20.26 -60.13 -34.94
C MET A 502 19.92 -59.83 -36.40
N LYS A 503 20.52 -60.62 -37.30
CA LYS A 503 20.32 -60.56 -38.76
C LYS A 503 18.87 -60.78 -39.15
N SER A 504 18.47 -60.12 -40.24
CA SER A 504 17.15 -60.19 -40.86
C SER A 504 16.83 -61.59 -41.40
N LEU A 505 15.59 -62.04 -41.13
CA LEU A 505 14.96 -63.17 -41.81
C LEU A 505 13.75 -62.69 -42.61
N HIS A 506 13.58 -63.35 -43.75
CA HIS A 506 12.83 -62.95 -44.94
C HIS A 506 11.32 -62.72 -44.79
N LYS A 507 10.83 -61.80 -45.64
CA LYS A 507 9.44 -61.64 -46.11
C LYS A 507 8.77 -62.94 -46.57
N LYS A 508 7.53 -63.15 -46.11
CA LYS A 508 6.32 -63.67 -46.81
C LYS A 508 5.13 -63.21 -45.96
N GLY A 509 3.95 -62.79 -46.40
CA GLY A 509 3.23 -62.73 -47.68
C GLY A 509 1.79 -62.30 -47.33
N SER A 510 1.10 -61.65 -48.27
CA SER A 510 -0.16 -60.88 -48.11
C SER A 510 -1.47 -61.68 -47.86
N GLY A 511 -2.44 -61.05 -47.20
CA GLY A 511 -3.90 -61.31 -47.34
C GLY A 511 -4.73 -60.46 -46.36
N LYS A 512 -5.36 -59.35 -46.77
CA LYS A 512 -6.72 -59.13 -47.36
C LYS A 512 -7.91 -59.08 -46.36
N ILE A 513 -8.48 -57.86 -46.25
CA ILE A 513 -9.91 -57.43 -46.37
C ILE A 513 -10.93 -57.60 -45.19
N LEU A 514 -11.41 -56.43 -44.75
CA LEU A 514 -12.74 -55.91 -44.27
C LEU A 514 -13.87 -56.79 -43.62
N THR A 515 -14.27 -56.33 -42.42
CA THR A 515 -15.64 -55.94 -41.89
C THR A 515 -16.78 -57.00 -41.74
N PRO A 516 -17.97 -56.67 -41.20
CA PRO A 516 -18.32 -56.82 -39.77
C PRO A 516 -19.62 -57.65 -39.55
N ALA A 517 -19.79 -58.34 -38.42
CA ALA A 517 -21.09 -58.96 -38.12
C ALA A 517 -21.39 -59.09 -36.62
N LYS A 518 -22.59 -58.58 -36.27
CA LYS A 518 -23.30 -58.68 -34.99
C LYS A 518 -23.54 -60.12 -34.54
N LYS A 519 -23.59 -60.32 -33.21
CA LYS A 519 -24.60 -61.06 -32.39
C LYS A 519 -23.91 -61.49 -31.08
N SER A 520 -24.17 -60.81 -29.97
CA SER A 520 -25.24 -61.11 -28.99
C SER A 520 -25.06 -62.43 -28.24
N PHE A 521 -25.19 -62.32 -26.92
CA PHE A 521 -25.74 -63.27 -25.96
C PHE A 521 -24.79 -64.13 -25.07
N LEU A 522 -25.11 -64.07 -23.76
CA LEU A 522 -24.71 -64.88 -22.60
C LEU A 522 -23.38 -64.48 -21.93
N ARG A 523 -23.36 -63.70 -20.84
CA ARG A 523 -23.90 -63.89 -19.47
C ARG A 523 -23.11 -64.94 -18.66
N ARG A 524 -22.46 -64.43 -17.60
CA ARG A 524 -21.95 -65.10 -16.38
C ARG A 524 -20.76 -66.06 -16.55
N LEU A 525 -19.68 -65.79 -15.83
CA LEU A 525 -19.49 -66.27 -14.46
C LEU A 525 -18.29 -65.57 -13.82
N PHE A 526 -18.35 -65.45 -12.50
CA PHE A 526 -17.26 -65.08 -11.61
C PHE A 526 -16.03 -65.96 -11.89
N ASP A 527 -14.89 -65.32 -12.17
CA ASP A 527 -13.65 -65.37 -11.38
C ASP A 527 -12.72 -64.22 -11.82
#